data_AF-A0A535Y306-F1
#
_entry.id   AF-A0A535Y306-F1
#
_cell.length_a   1.000
_cell.length_b   1.000
_cell.length_c   1.000
_cell.angle_alpha   90.00
_cell.angle_beta   90.00
_cell.angle_gamma   90.00
#
_symmetry.space_group_name_H-M   'P 1'
#
loop_
_entity.id
_entity.type
_entity.pdbx_description
1 polymer ?
#
loop_
_entity_poly.entity_id
_entity_poly.type
_entity_poly.pdbx_seq_one_letter_code
_entity_poly.pdbx_strand_id
1 'polypeptide(L)'
;MDLGWSCAVQSWPHVCVGRAQDSQVRLERSLSEQVLGHDDLRWIVQRSRRRLERGLALQGPIVLPDATPAQRRAVEQLLGRPVAPGQSVSVRLESVQLTVRQAGAAPDLRSAIEALTGPVVDRSAARLATDRAWETAFAPLEALSAERPVLEAWLASVRSTGLLRRLARAEATAGLRLAQSAASVLEQLPCRGVPLSVLACAVTGDGHSLDAGRPLCSLLIRAAGRLGGVPDGEGAEWRRTVWASVGVLCGELTSPVLCLNLPGDPETVSGQALAVWAEVGQPTYMTVRQLLRDPPRFGSLNGRPVYVCENPTVVAEAANVLGTSSAPLVCASGHPAGAATLLLRSLVESGAQLRYHGDFDWPGIGI
;
A
#
# COMPACT_ATOMS: atom_id res chain seq x y z
N MET A 1 -69.15 -0.87 16.04
CA MET A 1 -69.32 -1.25 14.63
C MET A 1 -68.27 -0.48 13.85
N ASP A 2 -67.20 -1.06 13.30
CA ASP A 2 -66.79 -2.44 13.20
C ASP A 2 -65.27 -2.51 13.08
N LEU A 3 -64.73 -3.56 13.70
CA LEU A 3 -63.35 -4.01 13.60
C LEU A 3 -63.19 -4.79 12.29
N GLY A 4 -62.34 -4.32 11.38
CA GLY A 4 -61.93 -5.06 10.18
C GLY A 4 -60.53 -5.63 10.36
N TRP A 5 -60.45 -6.91 10.74
CA TRP A 5 -59.21 -7.70 10.77
C TRP A 5 -58.66 -7.91 9.36
N SER A 6 -57.37 -7.62 9.14
CA SER A 6 -56.63 -8.09 7.96
C SER A 6 -55.65 -9.17 8.37
N CYS A 7 -55.81 -10.33 7.74
CA CYS A 7 -55.10 -11.57 8.02
C CYS A 7 -53.68 -11.52 7.42
N ALA A 8 -52.66 -11.43 8.27
CA ALA A 8 -51.27 -11.56 7.85
C ALA A 8 -50.90 -13.05 7.75
N VAL A 9 -50.87 -13.58 6.54
CA VAL A 9 -50.25 -14.88 6.24
C VAL A 9 -48.73 -14.71 6.34
N GLN A 10 -48.17 -15.05 7.49
CA GLN A 10 -46.73 -15.18 7.67
C GLN A 10 -46.23 -16.42 6.94
N SER A 11 -45.55 -16.21 5.81
CA SER A 11 -44.74 -17.23 5.14
C SER A 11 -43.54 -17.62 6.01
N TRP A 12 -43.52 -18.84 6.53
CA TRP A 12 -42.33 -19.47 7.11
C TRP A 12 -41.80 -20.55 6.17
N PRO A 13 -40.66 -20.33 5.48
CA PRO A 13 -39.87 -21.46 4.94
C PRO A 13 -38.42 -21.52 5.44
N HIS A 14 -37.88 -20.48 6.08
CA HIS A 14 -36.42 -20.40 6.28
C HIS A 14 -35.86 -21.16 7.52
N VAL A 15 -36.70 -21.48 8.52
CA VAL A 15 -36.22 -22.15 9.75
C VAL A 15 -36.13 -23.68 9.59
N CYS A 16 -36.93 -24.28 8.70
CA CYS A 16 -36.93 -25.73 8.46
C CYS A 16 -35.73 -26.20 7.61
N VAL A 17 -35.23 -25.36 6.69
CA VAL A 17 -34.11 -25.70 5.80
C VAL A 17 -32.79 -25.81 6.57
N GLY A 18 -32.54 -24.91 7.53
CA GLY A 18 -31.32 -24.93 8.35
C GLY A 18 -31.22 -26.14 9.29
N ARG A 19 -32.35 -26.60 9.85
CA ARG A 19 -32.38 -27.83 10.69
C ARG A 19 -32.20 -29.11 9.87
N ALA A 20 -32.74 -29.16 8.66
CA ALA A 20 -32.59 -30.30 7.76
C ALA A 20 -31.15 -30.44 7.24
N GLN A 21 -30.49 -29.31 6.93
CA GLN A 21 -29.06 -29.30 6.56
C GLN A 21 -28.15 -29.71 7.71
N ASP A 22 -28.38 -29.22 8.93
CA ASP A 22 -27.59 -29.61 10.11
C ASP A 22 -27.81 -31.10 10.49
N SER A 23 -29.04 -31.62 10.34
CA SER A 23 -29.30 -33.05 10.56
C SER A 23 -28.66 -33.94 9.48
N GLN A 24 -28.66 -33.50 8.22
CA GLN A 24 -28.02 -34.23 7.12
C GLN A 24 -26.49 -34.27 7.28
N VAL A 25 -25.85 -33.15 7.62
CA VAL A 25 -24.40 -33.09 7.87
C VAL A 25 -23.98 -33.98 9.03
N ARG A 26 -24.78 -34.07 10.10
CA ARG A 26 -24.51 -34.98 11.23
C ARG A 26 -24.66 -36.45 10.85
N LEU A 27 -25.63 -36.79 10.00
CA LEU A 27 -25.83 -38.16 9.48
C LEU A 27 -24.68 -38.56 8.55
N GLU A 28 -24.30 -37.70 7.61
CA GLU A 28 -23.16 -37.93 6.71
C GLU A 28 -21.84 -38.11 7.48
N ARG A 29 -21.63 -37.33 8.54
CA ARG A 29 -20.48 -37.51 9.44
C ARG A 29 -20.51 -38.84 10.17
N SER A 30 -21.65 -39.22 10.75
CA SER A 30 -21.82 -40.50 11.46
C SER A 30 -21.57 -41.70 10.54
N LEU A 31 -22.11 -41.68 9.31
CA LEU A 31 -21.90 -42.73 8.31
C LEU A 31 -20.46 -42.75 7.79
N SER A 32 -19.84 -41.58 7.61
CA SER A 32 -18.42 -41.50 7.26
C SER A 32 -17.52 -42.05 8.38
N GLU A 33 -17.87 -41.82 9.65
CA GLU A 33 -17.19 -42.42 10.82
C GLU A 33 -17.39 -43.94 10.86
N GLN A 34 -18.55 -44.46 10.47
CA GLN A 34 -18.79 -45.91 10.38
C GLN A 34 -18.01 -46.58 9.23
N VAL A 35 -17.88 -45.93 8.08
CA VAL A 35 -17.23 -46.51 6.89
C VAL A 35 -15.70 -46.34 6.90
N LEU A 36 -15.20 -45.18 7.35
CA LEU A 36 -13.77 -44.83 7.27
C LEU A 36 -13.16 -44.39 8.62
N GLY A 37 -13.96 -44.28 9.68
CA GLY A 37 -13.51 -43.83 11.00
C GLY A 37 -12.82 -44.90 11.85
N HIS A 38 -12.75 -46.15 11.38
CA HIS A 38 -12.00 -47.21 12.06
C HIS A 38 -10.50 -46.87 12.08
N ASP A 39 -9.83 -47.07 13.22
CA ASP A 39 -8.40 -46.71 13.39
C ASP A 39 -7.49 -47.37 12.35
N ASP A 40 -7.80 -48.62 12.00
CA ASP A 40 -7.15 -49.39 10.96
C ASP A 40 -7.31 -48.84 9.52
N LEU A 41 -8.28 -47.95 9.27
CA LEU A 41 -8.48 -47.26 7.99
C LEU A 41 -7.99 -45.81 7.99
N ARG A 42 -7.53 -45.29 9.14
CA ARG A 42 -7.06 -43.90 9.31
C ARG A 42 -5.96 -43.52 8.31
N TRP A 43 -5.12 -44.49 7.91
CA TRP A 43 -4.06 -44.26 6.93
C TRP A 43 -4.60 -43.91 5.53
N ILE A 44 -5.76 -44.44 5.13
CA ILE A 44 -6.45 -44.10 3.87
C ILE A 44 -6.88 -42.64 3.93
N VAL A 45 -7.55 -42.26 5.01
CA VAL A 45 -8.02 -40.88 5.24
C VAL A 45 -6.85 -39.89 5.22
N GLN A 46 -5.77 -40.18 5.95
CA GLN A 46 -4.57 -39.32 6.00
C GLN A 46 -3.84 -39.20 4.66
N ARG A 47 -3.73 -40.28 3.88
CA ARG A 47 -3.06 -40.23 2.56
C ARG A 47 -3.90 -39.54 1.51
N SER A 48 -5.21 -39.75 1.53
CA SER A 48 -6.14 -39.03 0.67
C SER A 48 -6.15 -37.53 1.02
N ARG A 49 -6.18 -37.17 2.31
CA ARG A 49 -6.01 -35.78 2.75
C ARG A 49 -4.70 -35.17 2.25
N ARG A 50 -3.56 -35.87 2.41
CA ARG A 50 -2.26 -35.38 1.89
C ARG A 50 -2.24 -35.19 0.37
N ARG A 51 -2.98 -36.00 -0.41
CA ARG A 51 -3.14 -35.79 -1.86
C ARG A 51 -3.95 -34.54 -2.15
N LEU A 52 -5.09 -34.36 -1.47
CA LEU A 52 -5.93 -33.18 -1.59
C LEU A 52 -5.19 -31.88 -1.21
N GLU A 53 -4.41 -31.90 -0.11
CA GLU A 53 -3.60 -30.75 0.31
C GLU A 53 -2.50 -30.36 -0.71
N ARG A 54 -2.14 -31.27 -1.62
CA ARG A 54 -1.19 -31.07 -2.72
C ARG A 54 -1.87 -30.79 -4.07
N GLY A 55 -3.20 -30.67 -4.10
CA GLY A 55 -3.97 -30.46 -5.34
C GLY A 55 -4.04 -31.69 -6.26
N LEU A 56 -3.71 -32.88 -5.75
CA LEU A 56 -3.74 -34.12 -6.53
C LEU A 56 -5.16 -34.72 -6.55
N ALA A 57 -5.54 -35.29 -7.70
CA ALA A 57 -6.79 -36.03 -7.81
C ALA A 57 -6.82 -37.25 -6.88
N LEU A 58 -8.02 -37.57 -6.35
CA LEU A 58 -8.26 -38.79 -5.56
C LEU A 58 -8.41 -40.03 -6.46
N GLN A 59 -7.39 -40.26 -7.30
CA GLN A 59 -7.35 -41.37 -8.25
C GLN A 59 -6.06 -42.18 -8.06
N GLY A 60 -6.07 -43.41 -8.57
CA GLY A 60 -4.94 -44.32 -8.51
C GLY A 60 -4.71 -44.98 -7.15
N PRO A 61 -3.66 -45.82 -7.06
CA PRO A 61 -3.39 -46.61 -5.87
C PRO A 61 -2.77 -45.78 -4.74
N ILE A 62 -3.08 -46.14 -3.50
CA ILE A 62 -2.34 -45.79 -2.28
C ILE A 62 -1.84 -47.10 -1.63
N VAL A 63 -0.58 -47.13 -1.18
CA VAL A 63 0.08 -48.36 -0.72
C VAL A 63 0.53 -48.23 0.71
N LEU A 64 -0.03 -49.02 1.63
CA LEU A 64 0.43 -49.14 3.01
C LEU A 64 1.51 -50.24 3.08
N PRO A 65 2.80 -49.88 3.29
CA PRO A 65 3.82 -50.87 3.61
C PRO A 65 3.59 -51.44 5.02
N ASP A 66 4.06 -52.67 5.25
CA ASP A 66 4.01 -53.37 6.55
C ASP A 66 2.63 -53.35 7.21
N ALA A 67 1.59 -53.65 6.42
CA ALA A 67 0.22 -53.60 6.87
C ALA A 67 -0.08 -54.70 7.90
N THR A 68 -0.64 -54.33 9.04
CA THR A 68 -1.02 -55.28 10.08
C THR A 68 -2.17 -56.18 9.60
N PRO A 69 -2.35 -57.38 10.19
CA PRO A 69 -3.50 -58.23 9.88
C PRO A 69 -4.85 -57.52 10.10
N ALA A 70 -4.94 -56.63 11.08
CA ALA A 70 -6.14 -55.82 11.35
C ALA A 70 -6.42 -54.81 10.23
N GLN A 71 -5.39 -54.07 9.80
CA GLN A 71 -5.48 -53.13 8.66
C GLN A 71 -5.89 -53.83 7.36
N ARG A 72 -5.36 -55.02 7.11
CA ARG A 72 -5.72 -55.83 5.94
C ARG A 72 -7.20 -56.23 5.98
N ARG A 73 -7.67 -56.78 7.10
CA ARG A 73 -9.08 -57.16 7.27
C ARG A 73 -10.01 -55.97 7.13
N ALA A 74 -9.65 -54.82 7.70
CA ALA A 74 -10.44 -53.60 7.59
C ALA A 74 -10.57 -53.14 6.12
N VAL A 75 -9.50 -53.26 5.33
CA VAL A 75 -9.54 -52.94 3.89
C VAL A 75 -10.39 -53.95 3.11
N GLU A 76 -10.30 -55.25 3.42
CA GLU A 76 -11.12 -56.28 2.80
C GLU A 76 -12.62 -56.06 3.08
N GLN A 77 -12.96 -55.70 4.32
CA GLN A 77 -14.31 -55.33 4.72
C GLN A 77 -14.80 -54.07 3.98
N LEU A 78 -13.95 -53.04 3.89
CA LEU A 78 -14.26 -51.79 3.18
C LEU A 78 -14.52 -52.02 1.67
N LEU A 79 -13.74 -52.89 1.04
CA LEU A 79 -13.83 -53.13 -0.41
C LEU A 79 -14.76 -54.29 -0.78
N GLY A 80 -15.24 -55.08 0.18
CA GLY A 80 -16.06 -56.26 -0.04
C GLY A 80 -15.37 -57.37 -0.83
N ARG A 81 -14.03 -57.42 -0.83
CA ARG A 81 -13.23 -58.38 -1.61
C ARG A 81 -11.87 -58.67 -0.96
N PRO A 82 -11.28 -59.87 -1.19
CA PRO A 82 -9.98 -60.22 -0.63
C PRO A 82 -8.85 -59.36 -1.21
N VAL A 83 -7.85 -59.03 -0.38
CA VAL A 83 -6.64 -58.29 -0.78
C VAL A 83 -5.49 -59.27 -0.97
N ALA A 84 -4.67 -59.07 -2.03
CA ALA A 84 -3.55 -59.95 -2.34
C ALA A 84 -2.58 -60.14 -1.15
N PRO A 85 -2.11 -61.37 -0.88
CA PRO A 85 -1.20 -61.65 0.23
C PRO A 85 0.14 -60.91 0.06
N GLY A 86 0.78 -60.52 1.17
CA GLY A 86 2.07 -59.81 1.16
C GLY A 86 2.27 -58.86 2.32
N GLN A 87 3.43 -58.19 2.36
CA GLN A 87 3.77 -57.21 3.41
C GLN A 87 3.04 -55.87 3.22
N SER A 88 2.65 -55.51 2.00
CA SER A 88 1.95 -54.25 1.72
C SER A 88 0.50 -54.46 1.29
N VAL A 89 -0.35 -53.46 1.58
CA VAL A 89 -1.74 -53.39 1.09
C VAL A 89 -1.88 -52.20 0.13
N SER A 90 -2.30 -52.47 -1.10
CA SER A 90 -2.58 -51.44 -2.12
C SER A 90 -4.08 -51.27 -2.31
N VAL A 91 -4.55 -50.03 -2.20
CA VAL A 91 -5.97 -49.66 -2.34
C VAL A 91 -6.11 -48.64 -3.43
N ARG A 92 -7.01 -48.90 -4.38
CA ARG A 92 -7.40 -47.93 -5.41
C ARG A 92 -8.42 -46.95 -4.86
N LEU A 93 -8.14 -45.65 -4.93
CA LEU A 93 -9.04 -44.62 -4.40
C LEU A 93 -10.40 -44.61 -5.11
N GLU A 94 -10.46 -45.03 -6.37
CA GLU A 94 -11.72 -45.16 -7.11
C GLU A 94 -12.64 -46.21 -6.47
N SER A 95 -12.05 -47.30 -5.94
CA SER A 95 -12.80 -48.33 -5.23
C SER A 95 -13.33 -47.82 -3.89
N VAL A 96 -12.51 -47.06 -3.16
CA VAL A 96 -12.95 -46.43 -1.89
C VAL A 96 -14.06 -45.40 -2.14
N GLN A 97 -13.93 -44.60 -3.20
CA GLN A 97 -14.95 -43.62 -3.58
C GLN A 97 -16.29 -44.29 -3.94
N LEU A 98 -16.25 -45.45 -4.61
CA LEU A 98 -17.44 -46.23 -4.90
C LEU A 98 -18.07 -46.77 -3.61
N THR A 99 -17.29 -47.31 -2.67
CA THR A 99 -17.81 -47.75 -1.36
C THR A 99 -18.47 -46.61 -0.59
N VAL A 100 -17.81 -45.44 -0.51
CA VAL A 100 -18.35 -44.25 0.20
C VAL A 100 -19.70 -43.82 -0.39
N ARG A 101 -19.83 -43.82 -1.72
CA ARG A 101 -21.08 -43.49 -2.41
C ARG A 101 -22.16 -44.53 -2.17
N GLN A 102 -21.83 -45.82 -2.28
CA GLN A 102 -22.79 -46.91 -2.09
C GLN A 102 -23.30 -47.00 -0.65
N ALA A 103 -22.44 -46.68 0.32
CA ALA A 103 -22.82 -46.60 1.73
C ALA A 103 -23.66 -45.36 2.07
N GLY A 104 -23.87 -44.43 1.12
CA GLY A 104 -24.55 -43.16 1.37
C GLY A 104 -23.84 -42.26 2.38
N ALA A 105 -22.54 -42.50 2.63
CA ALA A 105 -21.78 -41.79 3.64
C ALA A 105 -21.46 -40.34 3.23
N ALA A 106 -21.21 -40.12 1.93
CA ALA A 106 -20.98 -38.79 1.35
C ALA A 106 -21.16 -38.84 -0.18
N PRO A 107 -21.43 -37.69 -0.85
CA PRO A 107 -21.57 -37.64 -2.32
C PRO A 107 -20.27 -37.99 -3.07
N ASP A 108 -19.11 -37.72 -2.45
CA ASP A 108 -17.80 -38.13 -2.95
C ASP A 108 -16.78 -38.36 -1.81
N LEU A 109 -15.62 -38.91 -2.17
CA LEU A 109 -14.56 -39.22 -1.22
C LEU A 109 -13.95 -37.98 -0.56
N ARG A 110 -13.96 -36.82 -1.23
CA ARG A 110 -13.48 -35.55 -0.65
C ARG A 110 -14.40 -35.14 0.49
N SER A 111 -15.72 -35.13 0.27
CA SER A 111 -16.70 -34.80 1.29
C SER A 111 -16.60 -35.74 2.50
N ALA A 112 -16.39 -37.04 2.29
CA ALA A 112 -16.15 -37.98 3.40
C ALA A 112 -14.87 -37.66 4.20
N ILE A 113 -13.78 -37.30 3.53
CA ILE A 113 -12.52 -36.91 4.20
C ILE A 113 -12.70 -35.59 4.97
N GLU A 114 -13.38 -34.62 4.39
CA GLU A 114 -13.65 -33.32 5.02
C GLU A 114 -14.59 -33.46 6.22
N ALA A 115 -15.58 -34.36 6.17
CA ALA A 115 -16.43 -34.69 7.31
C ALA A 115 -15.63 -35.31 8.48
N LEU A 116 -14.62 -36.14 8.17
CA LEU A 116 -13.80 -36.84 9.17
C LEU A 116 -12.64 -36.02 9.73
N THR A 117 -12.07 -35.12 8.93
CA THR A 117 -10.82 -34.42 9.27
C THR A 117 -10.93 -32.90 9.25
N GLY A 118 -12.12 -32.37 8.97
CA GLY A 118 -12.36 -30.96 8.73
C GLY A 118 -11.94 -30.51 7.31
N PRO A 119 -12.24 -29.25 6.93
CA PRO A 119 -11.98 -28.72 5.59
C PRO A 119 -10.54 -28.96 5.11
N VAL A 120 -10.39 -29.35 3.84
CA VAL A 120 -9.09 -29.58 3.21
C VAL A 120 -8.76 -28.42 2.27
N VAL A 121 -7.77 -27.61 2.66
CA VAL A 121 -7.27 -26.53 1.82
C VAL A 121 -6.16 -27.08 0.91
N ASP A 122 -6.36 -26.95 -0.39
CA ASP A 122 -5.29 -27.15 -1.37
C ASP A 122 -4.25 -26.04 -1.17
N ARG A 123 -3.07 -26.40 -0.65
CA ARG A 123 -2.02 -25.44 -0.32
C ARG A 123 -1.40 -24.83 -1.56
N SER A 124 -1.39 -25.55 -2.68
CA SER A 124 -0.85 -25.06 -3.94
C SER A 124 -1.79 -24.02 -4.56
N ALA A 125 -3.09 -24.33 -4.59
CA ALA A 125 -4.12 -23.41 -5.06
C ALA A 125 -4.23 -22.17 -4.15
N ALA A 126 -4.12 -22.34 -2.82
CA ALA A 126 -4.15 -21.22 -1.87
C ALA A 126 -2.95 -20.27 -2.03
N ARG A 127 -1.74 -20.81 -2.26
CA ARG A 127 -0.56 -20.00 -2.58
C ARG A 127 -0.75 -19.24 -3.88
N LEU A 128 -1.16 -19.94 -4.95
CA LEU A 128 -1.41 -19.31 -6.26
C LEU A 128 -2.49 -18.22 -6.19
N ALA A 129 -3.56 -18.45 -5.42
CA ALA A 129 -4.60 -17.44 -5.20
C ALA A 129 -4.06 -16.23 -4.43
N THR A 130 -3.20 -16.45 -3.44
CA THR A 130 -2.52 -15.37 -2.70
C THR A 130 -1.60 -14.58 -3.62
N ASP A 131 -0.80 -15.25 -4.46
CA ASP A 131 0.10 -14.59 -5.39
C ASP A 131 -0.66 -13.74 -6.41
N ARG A 132 -1.72 -14.29 -7.02
CA ARG A 132 -2.63 -13.56 -7.91
C ARG A 132 -3.31 -12.36 -7.24
N ALA A 133 -3.73 -12.51 -5.99
CA ALA A 133 -4.34 -11.42 -5.24
C ALA A 133 -3.34 -10.27 -5.02
N TRP A 134 -2.06 -10.59 -4.79
CA TRP A 134 -1.00 -9.59 -4.68
C TRP A 134 -0.60 -9.00 -6.03
N GLU A 135 -0.55 -9.78 -7.10
CA GLU A 135 -0.39 -9.24 -8.47
C GLU A 135 -1.50 -8.22 -8.76
N THR A 136 -2.75 -8.56 -8.45
CA THR A 136 -3.90 -7.65 -8.59
C THR A 136 -3.74 -6.40 -7.73
N ALA A 137 -3.26 -6.53 -6.49
CA ALA A 137 -3.04 -5.39 -5.61
C ALA A 137 -1.96 -4.42 -6.11
N PHE A 138 -0.95 -4.91 -6.82
CA PHE A 138 0.11 -4.06 -7.39
C PHE A 138 -0.26 -3.45 -8.75
N ALA A 139 -1.22 -4.02 -9.48
CA ALA A 139 -1.58 -3.59 -10.83
C ALA A 139 -1.85 -2.07 -10.98
N PRO A 140 -2.54 -1.37 -10.06
CA PRO A 140 -2.73 0.08 -10.17
C PRO A 140 -1.41 0.87 -10.17
N LEU A 141 -0.44 0.45 -9.35
CA LEU A 141 0.87 1.11 -9.28
C LEU A 141 1.73 0.79 -10.50
N GLU A 142 1.61 -0.42 -11.05
CA GLU A 142 2.30 -0.82 -12.27
C GLU A 142 1.81 -0.04 -13.48
N ALA A 143 0.50 0.10 -13.64
CA ALA A 143 -0.08 0.93 -14.69
C ALA A 143 0.45 2.37 -14.63
N LEU A 144 0.41 2.99 -13.44
CA LEU A 144 0.92 4.33 -13.24
C LEU A 144 2.44 4.44 -13.49
N SER A 145 3.22 3.45 -13.06
CA SER A 145 4.66 3.43 -13.28
C SER A 145 5.02 3.27 -14.75
N ALA A 146 4.21 2.57 -15.54
CA ALA A 146 4.40 2.44 -16.98
C ALA A 146 4.16 3.78 -17.70
N GLU A 147 3.19 4.57 -17.23
CA GLU A 147 2.92 5.92 -17.75
C GLU A 147 3.95 6.96 -17.26
N ARG A 148 4.54 6.73 -16.08
CA ARG A 148 5.48 7.66 -15.43
C ARG A 148 6.79 6.95 -15.04
N PRO A 149 7.77 6.86 -15.96
CA PRO A 149 9.03 6.12 -15.73
C PRO A 149 9.82 6.56 -14.49
N VAL A 150 9.70 7.81 -14.07
CA VAL A 150 10.31 8.35 -12.84
C VAL A 150 9.91 7.57 -11.57
N LEU A 151 8.77 6.86 -11.60
CA LEU A 151 8.25 6.06 -10.48
C LEU A 151 8.74 4.60 -10.48
N GLU A 152 9.42 4.13 -11.54
CA GLU A 152 9.84 2.73 -11.68
C GLU A 152 10.75 2.28 -10.54
N ALA A 153 11.77 3.07 -10.22
CA ALA A 153 12.69 2.80 -9.12
C ALA A 153 11.98 2.78 -7.76
N TRP A 154 10.94 3.61 -7.58
CA TRP A 154 10.13 3.59 -6.37
C TRP A 154 9.30 2.30 -6.29
N LEU A 155 8.62 1.91 -7.36
CA LEU A 155 7.80 0.70 -7.38
C LEU A 155 8.64 -0.56 -7.16
N ALA A 156 9.83 -0.63 -7.78
CA ALA A 156 10.79 -1.71 -7.54
C ALA A 156 11.19 -1.80 -6.05
N SER A 157 11.42 -0.66 -5.39
CA SER A 157 11.70 -0.61 -3.96
C SER A 157 10.51 -1.04 -3.09
N VAL A 158 9.29 -0.62 -3.43
CA VAL A 158 8.06 -1.05 -2.73
C VAL A 158 7.90 -2.58 -2.82
N ARG A 159 8.22 -3.18 -3.97
CA ARG A 159 8.20 -4.63 -4.17
C ARG A 159 9.29 -5.34 -3.38
N SER A 160 10.54 -4.92 -3.49
CA SER A 160 11.69 -5.59 -2.85
C SER A 160 11.64 -5.53 -1.32
N THR A 161 11.16 -4.42 -0.76
CA THR A 161 11.01 -4.24 0.69
C THR A 161 9.72 -4.85 1.24
N GLY A 162 8.80 -5.29 0.38
CA GLY A 162 7.47 -5.74 0.78
C GLY A 162 6.64 -4.65 1.48
N LEU A 163 6.92 -3.36 1.21
CA LEU A 163 6.33 -2.23 1.93
C LEU A 163 4.79 -2.26 1.86
N LEU A 164 4.22 -2.46 0.67
CA LEU A 164 2.77 -2.54 0.49
C LEU A 164 2.16 -3.69 1.32
N ARG A 165 2.81 -4.87 1.32
CA ARG A 165 2.36 -6.04 2.10
C ARG A 165 2.36 -5.75 3.60
N ARG A 166 3.42 -5.08 4.09
CA ARG A 166 3.54 -4.71 5.51
C ARG A 166 2.49 -3.67 5.93
N LEU A 167 2.31 -2.63 5.13
CA LEU A 167 1.34 -1.56 5.40
C LEU A 167 -0.11 -2.06 5.38
N ALA A 168 -0.39 -3.05 4.53
CA ALA A 168 -1.68 -3.71 4.44
C ALA A 168 -1.83 -4.93 5.37
N ARG A 169 -0.90 -5.17 6.30
CA ARG A 169 -0.93 -6.30 7.26
C ARG A 169 -1.12 -7.67 6.58
N ALA A 170 -0.48 -7.87 5.43
CA ALA A 170 -0.58 -9.05 4.58
C ALA A 170 -2.00 -9.37 4.03
N GLU A 171 -2.95 -8.44 4.13
CA GLU A 171 -4.28 -8.55 3.54
C GLU A 171 -4.29 -7.95 2.12
N ALA A 172 -4.40 -8.79 1.09
CA ALA A 172 -4.32 -8.36 -0.31
C ALA A 172 -5.42 -7.35 -0.70
N THR A 173 -6.63 -7.49 -0.16
CA THR A 173 -7.74 -6.55 -0.36
C THR A 173 -7.46 -5.17 0.22
N ALA A 174 -6.84 -5.09 1.39
CA ALA A 174 -6.36 -3.82 1.95
C ALA A 174 -5.18 -3.25 1.13
N GLY A 175 -4.30 -4.12 0.63
CA GLY A 175 -3.20 -3.75 -0.27
C GLY A 175 -3.70 -3.11 -1.56
N LEU A 176 -4.71 -3.70 -2.19
CA LEU A 176 -5.34 -3.16 -3.39
C LEU A 176 -5.94 -1.76 -3.14
N ARG A 177 -6.72 -1.58 -2.07
CA ARG A 177 -7.28 -0.26 -1.73
C ARG A 177 -6.18 0.78 -1.50
N LEU A 178 -5.13 0.41 -0.78
CA LEU A 178 -4.01 1.31 -0.51
C LEU A 178 -3.25 1.69 -1.79
N ALA A 179 -3.03 0.72 -2.69
CA ALA A 179 -2.41 0.94 -4.00
C ALA A 179 -3.26 1.82 -4.90
N GLN A 180 -4.58 1.64 -4.92
CA GLN A 180 -5.52 2.49 -5.66
C GLN A 180 -5.49 3.93 -5.14
N SER A 181 -5.62 4.13 -3.83
CA SER A 181 -5.50 5.48 -3.24
C SER A 181 -4.14 6.12 -3.52
N ALA A 182 -3.06 5.33 -3.49
CA ALA A 182 -1.73 5.83 -3.83
C ALA A 182 -1.62 6.26 -5.30
N ALA A 183 -2.13 5.44 -6.23
CA ALA A 183 -2.17 5.80 -7.65
C ALA A 183 -2.96 7.10 -7.87
N SER A 184 -4.17 7.20 -7.32
CA SER A 184 -5.02 8.39 -7.46
C SER A 184 -4.44 9.68 -6.86
N VAL A 185 -3.63 9.58 -5.79
CA VAL A 185 -2.87 10.75 -5.29
C VAL A 185 -1.76 11.11 -6.28
N LEU A 186 -0.98 10.13 -6.75
CA LEU A 186 0.17 10.38 -7.63
C LEU A 186 -0.24 10.90 -9.02
N GLU A 187 -1.42 10.53 -9.51
CA GLU A 187 -2.04 11.09 -10.73
C GLU A 187 -2.31 12.60 -10.62
N GLN A 188 -2.58 13.09 -9.40
CA GLN A 188 -2.80 14.51 -9.14
C GLN A 188 -1.49 15.30 -8.93
N LEU A 189 -0.32 14.64 -8.95
CA LEU A 189 0.98 15.26 -8.69
C LEU A 189 1.81 15.41 -9.98
N PRO A 190 2.49 16.56 -10.19
CA PRO A 190 2.50 17.73 -9.30
C PRO A 190 1.22 18.57 -9.41
N CYS A 191 0.79 19.16 -8.30
CA CYS A 191 -0.35 20.09 -8.26
C CYS A 191 0.14 21.53 -8.03
N ARG A 192 -0.78 22.49 -7.87
CA ARG A 192 -0.46 23.92 -7.66
C ARG A 192 -1.12 24.46 -6.39
N GLY A 193 -0.39 24.37 -5.27
CA GLY A 193 -0.81 24.99 -4.01
C GLY A 193 -2.03 24.34 -3.36
N VAL A 194 -2.17 23.01 -3.48
CA VAL A 194 -3.28 22.25 -2.88
C VAL A 194 -2.91 21.85 -1.44
N PRO A 195 -3.73 22.16 -0.42
CA PRO A 195 -3.49 21.68 0.95
C PRO A 195 -3.46 20.15 1.04
N LEU A 196 -2.52 19.62 1.84
CA LEU A 196 -2.36 18.16 2.02
C LEU A 196 -3.66 17.48 2.46
N SER A 197 -4.40 18.11 3.38
CA SER A 197 -5.70 17.60 3.87
C SER A 197 -6.80 17.63 2.82
N VAL A 198 -6.78 18.61 1.91
CA VAL A 198 -7.73 18.69 0.80
C VAL A 198 -7.43 17.61 -0.24
N LEU A 199 -6.16 17.41 -0.59
CA LEU A 199 -5.72 16.32 -1.46
C LEU A 199 -6.10 14.94 -0.88
N ALA A 200 -5.85 14.74 0.42
CA ALA A 200 -6.22 13.53 1.14
C ALA A 200 -7.74 13.28 1.10
N CYS A 201 -8.54 14.29 1.43
CA CYS A 201 -10.01 14.20 1.43
C CYS A 201 -10.56 13.92 0.02
N ALA A 202 -10.00 14.54 -1.02
CA ALA A 202 -10.43 14.35 -2.40
C ALA A 202 -10.24 12.90 -2.89
N VAL A 203 -9.19 12.21 -2.43
CA VAL A 203 -8.90 10.82 -2.85
C VAL A 203 -9.53 9.78 -1.94
N THR A 204 -9.49 9.97 -0.63
CA THR A 204 -9.88 8.92 0.33
C THR A 204 -11.11 9.26 1.17
N GLY A 205 -11.66 10.47 1.05
CA GLY A 205 -12.70 10.99 1.94
C GLY A 205 -12.22 11.27 3.37
N ASP A 206 -10.93 11.11 3.67
CA ASP A 206 -10.32 11.34 4.98
C ASP A 206 -9.18 12.36 4.83
N GLY A 207 -9.36 13.57 5.37
CA GLY A 207 -8.36 14.63 5.35
C GLY A 207 -7.06 14.30 6.10
N HIS A 208 -7.05 13.24 6.90
CA HIS A 208 -5.90 12.77 7.67
C HIS A 208 -5.24 11.53 7.07
N SER A 209 -5.62 11.08 5.86
CA SER A 209 -5.06 9.86 5.28
C SER A 209 -3.60 10.01 4.84
N LEU A 210 -3.17 11.25 4.53
CA LEU A 210 -1.80 11.61 4.15
C LEU A 210 -0.95 12.14 5.32
N ASP A 211 -1.45 12.08 6.55
CA ASP A 211 -0.70 12.51 7.72
C ASP A 211 0.52 11.60 7.98
N ALA A 212 1.55 12.16 8.62
CA ALA A 212 2.76 11.43 8.95
C ALA A 212 2.46 10.18 9.80
N GLY A 213 3.05 9.04 9.44
CA GLY A 213 2.82 7.75 10.10
C GLY A 213 1.60 6.98 9.59
N ARG A 214 0.76 7.58 8.73
CA ARG A 214 -0.33 6.85 8.06
C ARG A 214 0.22 5.93 6.96
N PRO A 215 -0.43 4.80 6.66
CA PRO A 215 0.02 3.87 5.63
C PRO A 215 0.15 4.52 4.25
N LEU A 216 -0.81 5.34 3.86
CA LEU A 216 -0.82 5.98 2.54
C LEU A 216 0.34 6.98 2.39
N CYS A 217 0.55 7.85 3.38
CA CYS A 217 1.70 8.75 3.43
C CYS A 217 3.03 7.98 3.35
N SER A 218 3.16 6.90 4.13
CA SER A 218 4.39 6.08 4.17
C SER A 218 4.71 5.42 2.83
N LEU A 219 3.68 5.04 2.06
CA LEU A 219 3.84 4.48 0.72
C LEU A 219 4.24 5.55 -0.31
N LEU A 220 3.67 6.75 -0.19
CA LEU A 220 3.76 7.81 -1.20
C LEU A 220 4.94 8.76 -1.04
N ILE A 221 5.44 8.99 0.17
CA ILE A 221 6.38 10.10 0.42
C ILE A 221 7.67 9.99 -0.42
N ARG A 222 8.18 8.77 -0.65
CA ARG A 222 9.35 8.56 -1.50
C ARG A 222 9.04 8.70 -3.00
N ALA A 223 7.82 8.36 -3.42
CA ALA A 223 7.37 8.63 -4.79
C ALA A 223 7.27 10.15 -5.03
N ALA A 224 6.63 10.88 -4.11
CA ALA A 224 6.54 12.34 -4.17
C ALA A 224 7.94 12.99 -4.16
N GLY A 225 8.87 12.50 -3.34
CA GLY A 225 10.25 12.99 -3.32
C GLY A 225 10.95 12.84 -4.67
N ARG A 226 10.78 11.69 -5.33
CA ARG A 226 11.32 11.47 -6.69
C ARG A 226 10.66 12.37 -7.73
N LEU A 227 9.34 12.52 -7.68
CA LEU A 227 8.62 13.42 -8.59
C LEU A 227 9.09 14.87 -8.44
N GLY A 228 9.35 15.30 -7.22
CA GLY A 228 9.85 16.63 -6.92
C GLY A 228 11.37 16.76 -6.94
N GLY A 229 12.14 15.73 -7.32
CA GLY A 229 13.60 15.77 -7.31
C GLY A 229 14.23 16.12 -5.95
N VAL A 230 13.57 15.76 -4.86
CA VAL A 230 14.06 15.95 -3.49
C VAL A 230 14.85 14.70 -3.09
N PRO A 231 16.11 14.83 -2.62
CA PRO A 231 16.90 13.71 -2.12
C PRO A 231 16.19 12.96 -0.98
N ASP A 232 16.56 11.69 -0.79
CA ASP A 232 16.07 10.91 0.35
C ASP A 232 16.49 11.58 1.68
N GLY A 233 15.57 11.54 2.65
CA GLY A 233 15.78 12.16 3.96
C GLY A 233 14.69 11.75 4.94
N GLU A 234 14.71 12.35 6.12
CA GLU A 234 13.80 12.00 7.22
C GLU A 234 13.34 13.24 8.00
N GLY A 235 12.39 13.05 8.91
CA GLY A 235 11.87 14.12 9.77
C GLY A 235 10.73 14.94 9.15
N ALA A 236 10.21 15.87 9.94
CA ALA A 236 9.03 16.66 9.56
C ALA A 236 9.35 17.68 8.46
N GLU A 237 10.52 18.29 8.50
CA GLU A 237 10.95 19.30 7.54
C GLU A 237 11.21 18.73 6.14
N TRP A 238 11.89 17.59 6.05
CA TRP A 238 12.05 16.85 4.80
C TRP A 238 10.69 16.52 4.18
N ARG A 239 9.74 16.01 4.97
CA ARG A 239 8.38 15.71 4.47
C ARG A 239 7.66 16.94 3.92
N ARG A 240 7.76 18.09 4.61
CA ARG A 240 7.18 19.35 4.11
C ARG A 240 7.83 19.77 2.79
N THR A 241 9.15 19.62 2.68
CA THR A 241 9.91 19.92 1.45
C THR A 241 9.48 19.04 0.30
N VAL A 242 9.33 17.73 0.54
CA VAL A 242 8.81 16.78 -0.45
C VAL A 242 7.43 17.20 -0.93
N TRP A 243 6.48 17.45 -0.02
CA TRP A 243 5.14 17.88 -0.42
C TRP A 243 5.15 19.21 -1.17
N ALA A 244 5.91 20.19 -0.70
CA ALA A 244 6.04 21.49 -1.34
C ALA A 244 6.62 21.35 -2.76
N SER A 245 7.61 20.47 -2.98
CA SER A 245 8.26 20.25 -4.27
C SER A 245 7.34 19.68 -5.35
N VAL A 246 6.24 19.03 -4.95
CA VAL A 246 5.17 18.55 -5.85
C VAL A 246 3.92 19.44 -5.78
N GLY A 247 4.06 20.62 -5.21
CA GLY A 247 3.03 21.66 -5.15
C GLY A 247 1.93 21.43 -4.11
N VAL A 248 2.17 20.56 -3.12
CA VAL A 248 1.27 20.29 -2.00
C VAL A 248 1.66 21.13 -0.79
N LEU A 249 0.68 21.78 -0.18
CA LEU A 249 0.86 22.66 0.97
C LEU A 249 0.76 21.87 2.28
N CYS A 250 1.87 21.79 3.01
CA CYS A 250 1.96 21.19 4.34
C CYS A 250 2.59 22.21 5.31
N GLY A 251 1.75 22.92 6.09
CA GLY A 251 2.20 24.04 6.91
C GLY A 251 2.58 25.25 6.05
N GLU A 252 1.61 25.76 5.26
CA GLU A 252 1.86 26.72 4.18
C GLU A 252 2.48 28.07 4.60
N LEU A 253 2.40 28.40 5.89
CA LEU A 253 2.97 29.61 6.52
C LEU A 253 4.14 29.29 7.48
N THR A 254 4.51 28.02 7.61
CA THR A 254 5.58 27.56 8.49
C THR A 254 6.91 27.56 7.73
N SER A 255 8.00 27.95 8.38
CA SER A 255 9.35 28.00 7.80
C SER A 255 9.42 28.83 6.51
N PRO A 256 9.09 30.13 6.56
CA PRO A 256 9.30 31.02 5.42
C PRO A 256 10.79 31.20 5.13
N VAL A 257 11.12 31.58 3.90
CA VAL A 257 12.47 31.94 3.49
C VAL A 257 12.68 33.44 3.60
N LEU A 258 13.78 33.86 4.22
CA LEU A 258 14.15 35.27 4.36
C LEU A 258 14.89 35.74 3.10
N CYS A 259 14.49 36.89 2.58
CA CYS A 259 15.03 37.45 1.35
C CYS A 259 15.38 38.93 1.54
N LEU A 260 16.35 39.42 0.79
CA LEU A 260 16.69 40.84 0.69
C LEU A 260 16.95 41.19 -0.78
N ASN A 261 16.38 42.32 -1.23
CA ASN A 261 16.58 42.91 -2.56
C ASN A 261 16.35 41.94 -3.74
N LEU A 262 15.46 40.95 -3.58
CA LEU A 262 14.94 40.23 -4.75
C LEU A 262 14.09 41.22 -5.57
N PRO A 263 14.34 41.38 -6.89
CA PRO A 263 13.75 42.46 -7.67
C PRO A 263 12.23 42.35 -7.89
N GLY A 264 11.64 41.19 -7.61
CA GLY A 264 10.22 40.95 -7.86
C GLY A 264 9.85 41.01 -9.35
N ASP A 265 8.56 41.17 -9.62
CA ASP A 265 7.99 41.35 -10.96
C ASP A 265 6.66 42.12 -10.88
N PRO A 266 6.23 42.80 -11.97
CA PRO A 266 4.99 43.56 -11.98
C PRO A 266 3.72 42.72 -12.21
N GLU A 267 3.84 41.44 -12.54
CA GLU A 267 2.72 40.59 -12.98
C GLU A 267 2.05 39.85 -11.82
N THR A 268 2.80 39.57 -10.75
CA THR A 268 2.33 38.83 -9.57
C THR A 268 2.24 39.72 -8.34
N VAL A 269 1.31 39.42 -7.42
CA VAL A 269 1.15 40.21 -6.19
C VAL A 269 2.37 40.03 -5.29
N SER A 270 2.90 38.81 -5.23
CA SER A 270 4.10 38.46 -4.48
C SER A 270 5.34 39.13 -5.09
N GLY A 271 5.44 39.21 -6.41
CA GLY A 271 6.47 39.96 -7.12
C GLY A 271 6.41 41.46 -6.84
N GLN A 272 5.22 42.06 -6.90
CA GLN A 272 5.03 43.47 -6.56
C GLN A 272 5.41 43.76 -5.11
N ALA A 273 5.03 42.88 -4.17
CA ALA A 273 5.41 43.02 -2.77
C ALA A 273 6.93 42.92 -2.58
N LEU A 274 7.61 42.01 -3.27
CA LEU A 274 9.08 41.93 -3.26
C LEU A 274 9.72 43.23 -3.75
N ALA A 275 9.21 43.80 -4.84
CA ALA A 275 9.71 45.06 -5.40
C ALA A 275 9.61 46.21 -4.38
N VAL A 276 8.49 46.35 -3.68
CA VAL A 276 8.29 47.39 -2.64
C VAL A 276 9.35 47.29 -1.53
N TRP A 277 9.66 46.08 -1.06
CA TRP A 277 10.70 45.90 -0.03
C TRP A 277 12.11 46.13 -0.56
N ALA A 278 12.38 45.72 -1.81
CA ALA A 278 13.67 45.93 -2.46
C ALA A 278 13.95 47.42 -2.73
N GLU A 279 12.94 48.22 -3.05
CA GLU A 279 13.05 49.68 -3.26
C GLU A 279 13.59 50.43 -2.04
N VAL A 280 13.34 49.90 -0.84
CA VAL A 280 13.78 50.50 0.43
C VAL A 280 14.87 49.68 1.14
N GLY A 281 15.37 48.62 0.50
CA GLY A 281 16.47 47.82 1.05
C GLY A 281 16.10 47.01 2.29
N GLN A 282 14.82 46.63 2.45
CA GLN A 282 14.33 45.96 3.65
C GLN A 282 14.20 44.43 3.46
N PRO A 283 14.62 43.62 4.45
CA PRO A 283 14.40 42.17 4.39
C PRO A 283 12.91 41.80 4.46
N THR A 284 12.53 40.72 3.79
CA THR A 284 11.15 40.21 3.78
C THR A 284 11.09 38.69 3.73
N TYR A 285 9.98 38.12 4.20
CA TYR A 285 9.76 36.68 4.26
C TYR A 285 8.81 36.20 3.17
N MET A 286 9.18 35.11 2.50
CA MET A 286 8.36 34.43 1.51
C MET A 286 7.93 33.06 2.03
N THR A 287 6.63 32.79 1.96
CA THR A 287 6.01 31.53 2.40
C THR A 287 5.86 30.55 1.23
N VAL A 288 5.74 29.25 1.55
CA VAL A 288 5.40 28.22 0.55
C VAL A 288 4.09 28.56 -0.17
N ARG A 289 3.12 29.14 0.55
CA ARG A 289 1.86 29.59 -0.03
C ARG A 289 2.05 30.59 -1.17
N GLN A 290 2.83 31.65 -0.94
CA GLN A 290 3.13 32.66 -1.95
C GLN A 290 3.86 32.02 -3.14
N LEU A 291 4.90 31.22 -2.86
CA LEU A 291 5.72 30.58 -3.89
C LEU A 291 4.99 29.52 -4.73
N LEU A 292 3.85 28.98 -4.28
CA LEU A 292 3.07 28.00 -5.06
C LEU A 292 1.78 28.56 -5.67
N ARG A 293 1.15 29.55 -5.06
CA ARG A 293 -0.12 30.12 -5.55
C ARG A 293 0.06 31.34 -6.43
N ASP A 294 1.11 32.11 -6.19
CA ASP A 294 1.41 33.36 -6.88
C ASP A 294 2.94 33.54 -7.00
N PRO A 295 3.63 32.60 -7.68
CA PRO A 295 5.10 32.57 -7.73
C PRO A 295 5.66 33.81 -8.44
N PRO A 296 6.55 34.58 -7.79
CA PRO A 296 7.24 35.67 -8.47
C PRO A 296 8.09 35.17 -9.66
N ARG A 297 8.23 36.02 -10.67
CA ARG A 297 9.01 35.74 -11.88
C ARG A 297 10.36 36.43 -11.81
N PHE A 298 11.44 35.66 -11.81
CA PHE A 298 12.79 36.20 -11.63
C PHE A 298 13.58 36.37 -12.94
N GLY A 299 12.89 36.57 -14.08
CA GLY A 299 13.55 36.68 -15.39
C GLY A 299 14.59 37.80 -15.50
N SER A 300 14.46 38.85 -14.70
CA SER A 300 15.44 39.95 -14.59
C SER A 300 16.79 39.52 -13.98
N LEU A 301 16.84 38.34 -13.34
CA LEU A 301 18.04 37.76 -12.74
C LEU A 301 18.80 36.80 -13.65
N ASN A 302 18.39 36.60 -14.91
CA ASN A 302 19.10 35.72 -15.83
C ASN A 302 20.58 36.13 -15.98
N GLY A 303 21.49 35.21 -15.67
CA GLY A 303 22.94 35.41 -15.67
C GLY A 303 23.47 36.29 -14.53
N ARG A 304 22.62 36.73 -13.59
CA ARG A 304 22.99 37.59 -12.46
C ARG A 304 23.21 36.78 -11.19
N PRO A 305 24.15 37.19 -10.32
CA PRO A 305 24.38 36.51 -9.07
C PRO A 305 23.26 36.78 -8.07
N VAL A 306 22.84 35.72 -7.37
CA VAL A 306 22.02 35.79 -6.15
C VAL A 306 22.81 35.10 -5.05
N TYR A 307 23.03 35.81 -3.94
CA TYR A 307 23.78 35.28 -2.82
C TYR A 307 22.87 34.44 -1.93
N VAL A 308 23.40 33.36 -1.37
CA VAL A 308 22.69 32.48 -0.45
C VAL A 308 23.50 32.36 0.83
N CYS A 309 22.87 32.59 1.98
CA CYS A 309 23.49 32.42 3.29
C CYS A 309 22.61 31.60 4.23
N GLU A 310 23.17 31.16 5.35
CA GLU A 310 22.40 30.48 6.40
C GLU A 310 21.98 31.39 7.53
N ASN A 311 22.85 32.34 7.91
CA ASN A 311 22.65 33.11 9.11
C ASN A 311 21.82 34.38 8.81
N PRO A 312 20.63 34.55 9.44
CA PRO A 312 19.80 35.74 9.23
C PRO A 312 20.51 37.04 9.67
N THR A 313 21.51 36.97 10.55
CA THR A 313 22.35 38.13 10.90
C THR A 313 23.07 38.68 9.68
N VAL A 314 23.49 37.84 8.72
CA VAL A 314 24.13 38.32 7.47
C VAL A 314 23.15 39.18 6.67
N VAL A 315 21.88 38.80 6.63
CA VAL A 315 20.83 39.58 5.95
C VAL A 315 20.59 40.90 6.66
N ALA A 316 20.51 40.89 7.99
CA ALA A 316 20.33 42.10 8.79
C ALA A 316 21.49 43.08 8.58
N GLU A 317 22.73 42.61 8.63
CA GLU A 317 23.91 43.45 8.39
C GLU A 317 23.99 43.95 6.95
N ALA A 318 23.66 43.12 5.95
CA ALA A 318 23.59 43.56 4.56
C ALA A 318 22.54 44.67 4.37
N ALA A 319 21.38 44.56 5.01
CA ALA A 319 20.36 45.61 4.98
C ALA A 319 20.82 46.89 5.68
N ASN A 320 21.47 46.78 6.85
CA ASN A 320 21.93 47.93 7.64
C ASN A 320 23.08 48.71 6.96
N VAL A 321 24.04 47.99 6.37
CA VAL A 321 25.26 48.59 5.80
C VAL A 321 25.10 48.97 4.34
N LEU A 322 24.45 48.10 3.54
CA LEU A 322 24.36 48.26 2.09
C LEU A 322 22.97 48.74 1.64
N GLY A 323 21.91 48.46 2.40
CA GLY A 323 20.53 48.83 2.06
C GLY A 323 20.15 48.41 0.63
N THR A 324 19.66 49.36 -0.16
CA THR A 324 19.28 49.16 -1.58
C THR A 324 20.46 48.83 -2.49
N SER A 325 21.70 49.08 -2.05
CA SER A 325 22.91 48.72 -2.79
C SER A 325 23.34 47.27 -2.57
N SER A 326 22.71 46.55 -1.63
CA SER A 326 22.98 45.12 -1.44
C SER A 326 22.52 44.32 -2.68
N ALA A 327 23.32 43.35 -3.10
CA ALA A 327 22.92 42.39 -4.11
C ALA A 327 21.76 41.51 -3.59
N PRO A 328 20.96 40.89 -4.48
CA PRO A 328 19.89 39.99 -4.07
C PRO A 328 20.44 38.85 -3.20
N LEU A 329 19.82 38.63 -2.04
CA LEU A 329 20.27 37.70 -1.01
C LEU A 329 19.11 36.84 -0.50
N VAL A 330 19.34 35.55 -0.36
CA VAL A 330 18.40 34.58 0.20
C VAL A 330 19.03 33.91 1.41
N CYS A 331 18.31 33.85 2.53
CA CYS A 331 18.74 33.17 3.74
C CYS A 331 17.93 31.89 3.95
N ALA A 332 18.62 30.75 3.86
CA ALA A 332 18.01 29.43 4.02
C ALA A 332 17.78 29.05 5.50
N SER A 333 18.41 29.75 6.45
CA SER A 333 18.28 29.48 7.90
C SER A 333 18.68 28.03 8.27
N GLY A 334 19.77 27.54 7.68
CA GLY A 334 20.26 26.16 7.79
C GLY A 334 20.10 25.38 6.48
N HIS A 335 19.85 24.07 6.57
CA HIS A 335 19.61 23.23 5.39
C HIS A 335 18.34 23.68 4.63
N PRO A 336 18.44 24.01 3.33
CA PRO A 336 17.32 24.52 2.56
C PRO A 336 16.14 23.54 2.53
N ALA A 337 15.01 23.96 3.09
CA ALA A 337 13.77 23.20 3.12
C ALA A 337 12.56 24.06 2.73
N GLY A 338 11.46 23.41 2.33
CA GLY A 338 10.17 24.06 2.10
C GLY A 338 10.26 25.28 1.18
N ALA A 339 10.02 26.47 1.73
CA ALA A 339 10.03 27.73 0.99
C ALA A 339 11.41 28.06 0.39
N ALA A 340 12.50 27.76 1.11
CA ALA A 340 13.85 28.01 0.61
C ALA A 340 14.14 27.16 -0.62
N THR A 341 13.84 25.86 -0.57
CA THR A 341 14.02 24.95 -1.71
C THR A 341 13.22 25.40 -2.94
N LEU A 342 11.96 25.81 -2.75
CA LEU A 342 11.11 26.30 -3.84
C LEU A 342 11.66 27.58 -4.47
N LEU A 343 12.05 28.55 -3.65
CA LEU A 343 12.59 29.82 -4.12
C LEU A 343 13.90 29.60 -4.88
N LEU A 344 14.85 28.84 -4.32
CA LEU A 344 16.14 28.58 -4.95
C LEU A 344 15.98 27.88 -6.30
N ARG A 345 15.04 26.93 -6.42
CA ARG A 345 14.72 26.31 -7.71
C ARG A 345 14.16 27.30 -8.73
N SER A 346 13.20 28.14 -8.32
CA SER A 346 12.62 29.18 -9.19
C SER A 346 13.69 30.16 -9.68
N LEU A 347 14.66 30.52 -8.83
CA LEU A 347 15.79 31.36 -9.21
C LEU A 347 16.69 30.67 -10.24
N VAL A 348 17.05 29.40 -10.04
CA VAL A 348 17.85 28.61 -10.99
C VAL A 348 17.12 28.42 -12.32
N GLU A 349 15.82 28.10 -12.30
CA GLU A 349 14.98 27.98 -13.49
C GLU A 349 14.88 29.29 -14.27
N SER A 350 14.96 30.43 -13.57
CA SER A 350 15.02 31.77 -14.18
C SER A 350 16.42 32.16 -14.70
N GLY A 351 17.42 31.28 -14.55
CA GLY A 351 18.80 31.50 -15.01
C GLY A 351 19.68 32.28 -14.04
N ALA A 352 19.27 32.48 -12.78
CA ALA A 352 20.09 33.14 -11.78
C ALA A 352 21.30 32.27 -11.37
N GLN A 353 22.43 32.92 -11.09
CA GLN A 353 23.65 32.25 -10.60
C GLN A 353 23.67 32.27 -9.07
N LEU A 354 23.38 31.14 -8.44
CA LEU A 354 23.42 31.05 -6.98
C LEU A 354 24.86 31.01 -6.46
N ARG A 355 25.18 31.90 -5.52
CA ARG A 355 26.47 31.95 -4.82
C ARG A 355 26.26 31.71 -3.33
N TYR A 356 26.56 30.51 -2.89
CA TYR A 356 26.37 30.12 -1.50
C TYR A 356 27.57 30.51 -0.62
N HIS A 357 27.28 31.00 0.58
CA HIS A 357 28.22 31.31 1.63
C HIS A 357 27.69 30.73 2.96
N GLY A 358 28.32 29.63 3.39
CA GLY A 358 28.09 28.98 4.68
C GLY A 358 29.37 28.89 5.49
N ASP A 359 29.24 28.50 6.75
CA ASP A 359 30.39 28.22 7.60
C ASP A 359 31.19 27.04 7.01
N PHE A 360 32.52 27.12 7.01
CA PHE A 360 33.36 26.05 6.48
C PHE A 360 33.57 24.93 7.51
N ASP A 361 32.48 24.32 7.94
CA ASP A 361 32.44 23.14 8.80
C ASP A 361 31.65 21.98 8.15
N TRP A 362 31.65 20.80 8.78
CA TRP A 362 30.97 19.63 8.21
C TRP A 362 29.47 19.86 7.96
N PRO A 363 28.71 20.51 8.87
CA PRO A 363 27.34 20.96 8.60
C PRO A 363 27.22 21.88 7.38
N GLY A 364 28.08 22.90 7.25
CA GLY A 364 28.02 23.86 6.14
C GLY A 364 28.47 23.29 4.79
N ILE A 365 29.32 22.25 4.77
CA ILE A 365 29.64 21.50 3.53
C ILE A 365 28.46 20.60 3.10
N GLY A 366 27.62 20.18 4.05
CA GLY A 366 26.48 19.29 3.79
C GLY A 366 25.25 19.97 3.16
N ILE A 367 25.22 21.31 3.16
CA ILE A 367 24.16 22.16 2.60
C ILE A 367 24.40 22.39 1.11
#